data_AF-A0A1G7SXF4-F1
#
_entry.id   AF-A0A1G7SXF4-F1
#
_cell.length_a   1.000
_cell.length_b   1.000
_cell.length_c   1.000
_cell.angle_alpha   90.00
_cell.angle_beta   90.00
_cell.angle_gamma   90.00
#
_symmetry.space_group_name_H-M   'P 1'
#
loop_
_entity.id
_entity.type
_entity.pdbx_description
1 polymer ?
#
loop_
_entity_poly.entity_id
_entity_poly.type
_entity_poly.pdbx_seq_one_letter_code
_entity_poly.pdbx_strand_id
1 'polypeptide(L)'
;MTTNNIKQYFLAFCVGCGAVSLTTACSEWDDHYEDPITQANGQQSLWQTIQQNPELSDFSEVLSKTMVLRQHKKTDISYADLLNGSQTYTVLAPVNGTFNKDSVLALLETDKGDSMVVRSFVGNHLSFSLTNDTEQPTDFFLLNTKRVSIGNGQVMGVNLKKKNMRAKGGILHVLETTLPYRRNLYEVLINDDRYTKIGEQLTSYEEDEFSPSLSVEGDMVDGEQLYVDSVFIERNKLLEQVGRIADEDSTYYMIVPSNDEWHRVWQEAMSYFRYDSKVEGGDSLQRLYANSALLADAIFSRTIQASPEDSLKTRAYDKKYPKYHVFHKPFEEGGIFYGATPSACSNGTLYTTDKWPFTPQTTYQREIRCEGEAKGVIIDNTLSSYTTLHHVADSVSENEYLVISPEKNTSNWTMTFKLSNTLAGTYDICIVTLPQTVYDPTRTNLKPCQFQAEINYVDENGNAQTYDCGNKQKFKTRPEVVDTVVVAEDFKFPVCNYGQTNNKVTVKLRCSILAKDTPNYSREMLLDCIYLRPKKMKSEE
;
A
#
# COMPACT_ATOMS: atom_id res chain seq x y z
N MET A 1 -32.41 6.75 -29.28
CA MET A 1 -31.86 8.00 -28.76
C MET A 1 -30.37 7.80 -28.62
N THR A 2 -29.65 8.45 -29.53
CA THR A 2 -28.28 8.13 -29.91
C THR A 2 -27.28 8.77 -28.94
N THR A 3 -26.37 7.94 -28.44
CA THR A 3 -25.20 8.27 -27.62
C THR A 3 -24.16 9.04 -28.44
N ASN A 4 -23.75 10.22 -27.95
CA ASN A 4 -22.68 11.03 -28.54
C ASN A 4 -21.31 10.65 -27.94
N ASN A 5 -20.43 10.21 -28.83
CA ASN A 5 -18.98 10.25 -28.69
C ASN A 5 -18.49 11.68 -28.95
N ILE A 6 -17.51 12.18 -28.18
CA ILE A 6 -16.71 13.34 -28.59
C ILE A 6 -15.22 12.97 -28.49
N LYS A 7 -14.63 12.74 -29.66
CA LYS A 7 -13.18 12.78 -29.90
C LYS A 7 -12.78 14.20 -30.32
N GLN A 8 -11.58 14.58 -29.89
CA GLN A 8 -10.65 15.63 -30.34
C GLN A 8 -11.02 16.44 -31.59
N TYR A 9 -10.85 17.78 -31.54
CA TYR A 9 -10.20 18.60 -32.58
C TYR A 9 -9.76 19.95 -31.99
N PHE A 10 -8.46 20.23 -32.02
CA PHE A 10 -7.89 21.58 -31.89
C PHE A 10 -7.02 21.80 -33.14
N LEU A 11 -7.44 22.70 -34.04
CA LEU A 11 -6.54 23.37 -34.98
C LEU A 11 -7.15 24.66 -35.53
N ALA A 12 -6.28 25.67 -35.60
CA ALA A 12 -6.22 26.78 -36.56
C ALA A 12 -7.17 27.99 -36.42
N PHE A 13 -6.57 29.14 -36.06
CA PHE A 13 -6.77 30.50 -36.61
C PHE A 13 -5.60 31.33 -36.06
N CYS A 14 -4.87 32.22 -36.75
CA CYS A 14 -5.09 32.92 -38.01
C CYS A 14 -3.77 33.56 -38.48
N VAL A 15 -3.57 33.71 -39.80
CA VAL A 15 -2.54 34.55 -40.43
C VAL A 15 -3.18 35.86 -40.90
N GLY A 16 -2.49 36.98 -40.70
CA GLY A 16 -2.49 38.12 -41.65
C GLY A 16 -2.89 39.49 -41.11
N CYS A 17 -1.92 40.41 -41.00
CA CYS A 17 -1.85 41.72 -41.69
C CYS A 17 -0.93 42.70 -40.92
N GLY A 18 0.05 43.27 -41.64
CA GLY A 18 1.06 44.16 -41.07
C GLY A 18 0.64 45.62 -40.97
N ALA A 19 1.36 46.36 -40.12
CA ALA A 19 1.57 47.80 -40.24
C ALA A 19 2.94 48.13 -39.61
N VAL A 20 3.83 48.70 -40.43
CA VAL A 20 5.09 49.32 -40.01
C VAL A 20 4.77 50.70 -39.46
N SER A 21 5.23 51.01 -38.25
CA SER A 21 5.56 52.38 -37.85
C SER A 21 6.75 52.33 -36.87
N LEU A 22 7.78 53.09 -37.21
CA LEU A 22 9.06 53.22 -36.53
C LEU A 22 9.02 54.34 -35.49
N THR A 23 9.97 54.25 -34.53
CA THR A 23 10.45 55.28 -33.56
C THR A 23 9.60 55.40 -32.28
N THR A 24 10.12 55.43 -31.05
CA THR A 24 11.47 55.71 -30.51
C THR A 24 11.69 54.96 -29.18
N ALA A 25 12.94 54.59 -28.97
CA ALA A 25 13.65 54.20 -27.74
C ALA A 25 12.94 54.36 -26.37
N CYS A 26 12.90 53.26 -25.62
CA CYS A 26 13.18 53.27 -24.18
C CYS A 26 14.35 52.32 -23.93
N SER A 27 15.49 52.94 -23.65
CA SER A 27 16.79 52.36 -23.36
C SER A 27 16.87 51.86 -21.91
N GLU A 28 16.19 50.75 -21.59
CA GLU A 28 16.27 50.10 -20.26
C GLU A 28 16.31 48.56 -20.34
N TRP A 29 16.90 48.00 -21.41
CA TRP A 29 17.14 46.54 -21.50
C TRP A 29 18.64 46.20 -21.48
N ASP A 30 19.53 47.11 -21.89
CA ASP A 30 20.96 46.79 -21.98
C ASP A 30 21.67 46.71 -20.61
N ASP A 31 21.11 47.29 -19.56
CA ASP A 31 21.75 47.31 -18.22
C ASP A 31 21.65 45.98 -17.45
N HIS A 32 20.93 44.97 -17.98
CA HIS A 32 20.83 43.66 -17.32
C HIS A 32 21.91 42.65 -17.75
N TYR A 33 22.84 43.03 -18.63
CA TYR A 33 23.92 42.15 -19.11
C TYR A 33 25.32 42.51 -18.59
N GLU A 34 25.48 43.57 -17.81
CA GLU A 34 26.77 43.95 -17.23
C GLU A 34 26.87 43.55 -15.75
N ASP A 35 26.97 42.24 -15.50
CA ASP A 35 27.60 41.76 -14.27
C ASP A 35 29.00 41.17 -14.63
N PRO A 36 30.13 41.82 -14.28
CA PRO A 36 31.44 41.53 -14.87
C PRO A 36 32.10 40.19 -14.51
N ILE A 37 31.42 39.26 -13.83
CA ILE A 37 31.99 37.95 -13.48
C ILE A 37 30.90 36.88 -13.47
N THR A 38 30.62 36.21 -14.61
CA THR A 38 30.11 34.80 -14.74
C THR A 38 29.54 34.42 -16.13
N GLN A 39 29.87 35.11 -17.22
CA GLN A 39 29.56 34.57 -18.55
C GLN A 39 30.51 33.42 -18.89
N ALA A 40 30.10 32.18 -18.61
CA ALA A 40 30.47 31.11 -19.51
C ALA A 40 29.87 31.48 -20.86
N ASN A 41 30.72 31.74 -21.87
CA ASN A 41 30.27 32.01 -23.23
C ASN A 41 29.28 30.91 -23.60
N GLY A 42 28.00 31.24 -23.83
CA GLY A 42 26.90 30.30 -24.11
C GLY A 42 27.08 29.39 -25.35
N GLN A 43 28.28 29.38 -25.93
CA GLN A 43 28.76 28.48 -26.96
C GLN A 43 29.32 27.16 -26.39
N GLN A 44 29.85 27.14 -25.16
CA GLN A 44 30.43 25.95 -24.53
C GLN A 44 29.37 25.06 -23.90
N SER A 45 29.51 23.73 -23.99
CA SER A 45 28.61 22.78 -23.34
C SER A 45 28.70 22.85 -21.81
N LEU A 46 27.68 22.35 -21.10
CA LEU A 46 27.74 22.15 -19.65
C LEU A 46 28.99 21.36 -19.25
N TRP A 47 29.27 20.26 -19.97
CA TRP A 47 30.47 19.47 -19.74
C TRP A 47 31.76 20.26 -19.91
N GLN A 48 31.91 21.02 -21.01
CA GLN A 48 33.09 21.86 -21.24
C GLN A 48 33.26 22.92 -20.14
N THR A 49 32.17 23.51 -19.68
CA THR A 49 32.17 24.51 -18.61
C THR A 49 32.63 23.89 -17.28
N ILE A 50 32.19 22.67 -16.97
CA ILE A 50 32.61 21.92 -15.78
C ILE A 50 34.09 21.55 -15.88
N GLN A 51 34.53 21.01 -17.02
CA GLN A 51 35.90 20.54 -17.24
C GLN A 51 36.93 21.67 -17.18
N GLN A 52 36.57 22.87 -17.62
CA GLN A 52 37.45 24.05 -17.58
C GLN A 52 37.53 24.71 -16.20
N ASN A 53 36.63 24.37 -15.28
CA ASN A 53 36.66 24.90 -13.93
C ASN A 53 37.52 24.01 -13.02
N PRO A 54 38.74 24.45 -12.62
CA PRO A 54 39.64 23.62 -11.82
C PRO A 54 39.07 23.26 -10.44
N GLU A 55 38.09 24.02 -9.93
CA GLU A 55 37.42 23.73 -8.66
C GLU A 55 36.42 22.57 -8.74
N LEU A 56 36.13 22.08 -9.95
CA LEU A 56 35.16 21.00 -10.21
C LEU A 56 35.82 19.73 -10.73
N SER A 57 37.16 19.64 -10.71
CA SER A 57 37.89 18.50 -11.27
C SER A 57 37.46 17.15 -10.68
N ASP A 58 37.21 17.08 -9.37
CA ASP A 58 36.76 15.85 -8.72
C ASP A 58 35.36 15.44 -9.18
N PHE A 59 34.44 16.41 -9.26
CA PHE A 59 33.08 16.17 -9.73
C PHE A 59 33.07 15.75 -11.21
N SER A 60 33.91 16.38 -12.03
CA SER A 60 34.08 16.03 -13.44
C SER A 60 34.59 14.59 -13.61
N GLU A 61 35.52 14.15 -12.76
CA GLU A 61 36.06 12.79 -12.83
C GLU A 61 34.97 11.76 -12.51
N VAL A 62 34.16 11.99 -11.47
CA VAL A 62 33.02 11.11 -11.14
C VAL A 62 32.03 11.02 -12.30
N LEU A 63 31.64 12.15 -12.90
CA LEU A 63 30.70 12.15 -14.02
C LEU A 63 31.25 11.44 -15.27
N SER A 64 32.56 11.52 -15.51
CA SER A 64 33.20 10.82 -16.63
C SER A 64 33.29 9.30 -16.45
N LYS A 65 33.34 8.83 -15.19
CA LYS A 65 33.43 7.41 -14.85
C LYS A 65 32.08 6.76 -14.55
N THR A 66 31.05 7.54 -14.26
CA THR A 66 29.70 7.02 -13.99
C THR A 66 28.95 6.83 -15.30
N MET A 67 28.55 5.59 -15.60
CA MET A 67 27.76 5.27 -16.80
C MET A 67 26.27 5.47 -16.55
N VAL A 68 25.55 5.87 -17.59
CA VAL A 68 24.08 5.93 -17.57
C VAL A 68 23.55 4.50 -17.52
N LEU A 69 22.58 4.27 -16.63
CA LEU A 69 21.90 2.99 -16.51
C LEU A 69 20.60 2.99 -17.31
N ARG A 70 20.36 1.92 -18.05
CA ARG A 70 19.04 1.59 -18.65
C ARG A 70 18.65 0.20 -18.18
N GLN A 71 17.49 0.07 -17.53
CA GLN A 71 16.99 -1.21 -16.99
C GLN A 71 18.06 -1.93 -16.14
N HIS A 72 18.63 -1.22 -15.17
CA HIS A 72 19.74 -1.69 -14.31
C HIS A 72 21.04 -2.11 -15.02
N LYS A 73 21.20 -1.84 -16.32
CA LYS A 73 22.40 -2.18 -17.09
C LYS A 73 23.17 -0.94 -17.48
N LYS A 74 24.51 -1.02 -17.39
CA LYS A 74 25.41 0.02 -17.91
C LYS A 74 25.21 0.17 -19.41
N THR A 75 25.15 1.42 -19.86
CA THR A 75 25.30 1.79 -21.26
C THR A 75 26.73 2.23 -21.54
N ASP A 76 27.08 2.41 -22.82
CA ASP A 76 28.38 2.97 -23.24
C ASP A 76 28.42 4.51 -23.14
N ILE A 77 27.41 5.13 -22.52
CA ILE A 77 27.27 6.58 -22.40
C ILE A 77 27.51 6.97 -20.94
N SER A 78 28.49 7.84 -20.69
CA SER A 78 28.73 8.43 -19.37
C SER A 78 27.84 9.66 -19.10
N TYR A 79 27.74 10.08 -17.85
CA TYR A 79 27.08 11.36 -17.55
C TYR A 79 27.84 12.57 -18.11
N ALA A 80 29.16 12.46 -18.32
CA ALA A 80 29.92 13.46 -19.06
C ALA A 80 29.45 13.58 -20.52
N ASP A 81 29.18 12.45 -21.18
CA ASP A 81 28.66 12.44 -22.56
C ASP A 81 27.26 13.07 -22.64
N LEU A 82 26.39 12.79 -21.65
CA LEU A 82 25.07 13.42 -21.56
C LEU A 82 25.15 14.94 -21.44
N LEU A 83 26.03 15.46 -20.57
CA LEU A 83 26.22 16.90 -20.35
C LEU A 83 26.94 17.59 -21.51
N ASN A 84 27.57 16.84 -22.40
CA ASN A 84 28.13 17.35 -23.64
C ASN A 84 27.12 17.30 -24.81
N GLY A 85 26.01 16.58 -24.65
CA GLY A 85 24.95 16.41 -25.63
C GLY A 85 24.02 17.62 -25.78
N SER A 86 22.91 17.40 -26.49
CA SER A 86 21.89 18.44 -26.76
C SER A 86 20.81 18.56 -25.70
N GLN A 87 20.68 17.55 -24.82
CA GLN A 87 19.67 17.54 -23.75
C GLN A 87 19.95 18.66 -22.74
N THR A 88 18.88 19.23 -22.18
CA THR A 88 18.97 20.32 -21.22
C THR A 88 18.98 19.84 -19.77
N TYR A 89 19.86 20.43 -18.95
CA TYR A 89 20.02 20.12 -17.54
C TYR A 89 20.27 21.36 -16.66
N THR A 90 19.91 21.27 -15.40
CA THR A 90 20.53 22.06 -14.33
C THR A 90 21.55 21.18 -13.60
N VAL A 91 22.77 21.69 -13.45
CA VAL A 91 23.85 21.02 -12.73
C VAL A 91 24.17 21.80 -11.45
N LEU A 92 24.15 21.10 -10.33
CA LEU A 92 24.51 21.61 -9.00
C LEU A 92 25.87 20.99 -8.65
N ALA A 93 26.97 21.62 -9.07
CA ALA A 93 28.31 21.03 -9.00
C ALA A 93 29.02 21.41 -7.69
N PRO A 94 29.35 20.44 -6.81
CA PRO A 94 30.11 20.72 -5.60
C PRO A 94 31.59 20.95 -5.89
N VAL A 95 32.21 21.89 -5.17
CA VAL A 95 33.65 22.12 -5.27
C VAL A 95 34.46 20.95 -4.70
N ASN A 96 35.69 20.79 -5.21
CA ASN A 96 36.65 19.78 -4.76
C ASN A 96 36.82 19.74 -3.23
N GLY A 97 37.10 18.55 -2.70
CA GLY A 97 37.33 18.34 -1.26
C GLY A 97 36.08 18.37 -0.37
N THR A 98 34.89 18.61 -0.93
CA THR A 98 33.61 18.64 -0.17
C THR A 98 32.87 17.31 -0.17
N PHE A 99 33.35 16.35 -0.95
CA PHE A 99 32.94 14.95 -0.92
C PHE A 99 34.17 14.06 -1.13
N ASN A 100 34.10 12.81 -0.69
CA ASN A 100 35.19 11.86 -0.87
C ASN A 100 35.08 11.20 -2.25
N LYS A 101 35.73 11.80 -3.25
CA LYS A 101 35.78 11.26 -4.62
C LYS A 101 36.23 9.80 -4.66
N ASP A 102 37.30 9.46 -3.97
CA ASP A 102 37.88 8.11 -4.03
C ASP A 102 36.89 7.07 -3.50
N SER A 103 36.10 7.41 -2.48
CA SER A 103 35.02 6.54 -1.98
C SER A 103 33.87 6.39 -2.99
N VAL A 104 33.50 7.47 -3.68
CA VAL A 104 32.47 7.40 -4.73
C VAL A 104 32.95 6.56 -5.91
N LEU A 105 34.20 6.71 -6.34
CA LEU A 105 34.79 5.91 -7.42
C LEU A 105 34.99 4.46 -7.00
N ALA A 106 35.45 4.19 -5.78
CA ALA A 106 35.55 2.82 -5.27
C ALA A 106 34.19 2.13 -5.20
N LEU A 107 33.11 2.88 -4.94
CA LEU A 107 31.76 2.32 -4.94
C LEU A 107 31.37 1.80 -6.33
N LEU A 108 31.75 2.47 -7.43
CA LEU A 108 31.51 2.02 -8.81
C LEU A 108 32.12 0.65 -9.14
N GLU A 109 33.11 0.20 -8.38
CA GLU A 109 33.77 -1.10 -8.56
C GLU A 109 33.04 -2.26 -7.84
N THR A 110 31.90 -1.99 -7.19
CA THR A 110 31.09 -3.00 -6.49
C THR A 110 29.87 -3.42 -7.30
N ASP A 111 29.32 -4.61 -7.02
CA ASP A 111 28.19 -5.19 -7.79
C ASP A 111 26.94 -4.30 -7.86
N LYS A 112 26.64 -3.54 -6.79
CA LYS A 112 25.50 -2.59 -6.72
C LYS A 112 25.94 -1.12 -6.81
N GLY A 113 27.22 -0.91 -7.06
CA GLY A 113 27.91 0.36 -6.98
C GLY A 113 27.34 1.44 -7.86
N ASP A 114 27.14 1.12 -9.14
CA ASP A 114 26.68 2.08 -10.13
C ASP A 114 25.31 2.63 -9.80
N SER A 115 24.35 1.76 -9.47
CA SER A 115 23.00 2.20 -9.08
C SER A 115 23.04 3.09 -7.84
N MET A 116 23.91 2.77 -6.88
CA MET A 116 24.08 3.61 -5.69
C MET A 116 24.70 4.97 -6.02
N VAL A 117 25.75 5.04 -6.85
CA VAL A 117 26.39 6.31 -7.23
C VAL A 117 25.44 7.16 -8.09
N VAL A 118 24.75 6.54 -9.05
CA VAL A 118 23.75 7.19 -9.88
C VAL A 118 22.64 7.79 -9.03
N ARG A 119 22.10 7.05 -8.05
CA ARG A 119 20.99 7.53 -7.22
C ARG A 119 21.44 8.54 -6.16
N SER A 120 22.50 8.22 -5.41
CA SER A 120 22.90 8.98 -4.22
C SER A 120 23.81 10.17 -4.50
N PHE A 121 24.57 10.14 -5.59
CA PHE A 121 25.52 11.19 -5.93
C PHE A 121 25.12 11.90 -7.22
N VAL A 122 25.24 11.28 -8.38
CA VAL A 122 25.03 11.96 -9.68
C VAL A 122 23.61 12.50 -9.79
N GLY A 123 22.63 11.64 -9.55
CA GLY A 123 21.23 12.01 -9.62
C GLY A 123 20.79 12.99 -8.55
N ASN A 124 21.57 13.14 -7.47
CA ASN A 124 21.34 14.14 -6.42
C ASN A 124 21.89 15.54 -6.77
N HIS A 125 22.60 15.68 -7.90
CA HIS A 125 23.23 16.94 -8.31
C HIS A 125 22.81 17.38 -9.71
N LEU A 126 21.99 16.62 -10.42
CA LEU A 126 21.48 16.93 -11.76
C LEU A 126 19.95 17.03 -11.75
N SER A 127 19.39 17.82 -12.66
CA SER A 127 17.95 17.90 -12.90
C SER A 127 17.65 18.16 -14.38
N PHE A 128 16.51 17.66 -14.88
CA PHE A 128 15.97 18.04 -16.20
C PHE A 128 15.27 19.40 -16.21
N SER A 129 14.91 19.93 -15.03
CA SER A 129 14.28 21.25 -14.92
C SER A 129 15.36 22.33 -15.04
N LEU A 130 15.20 23.25 -16.00
CA LEU A 130 16.05 24.44 -16.10
C LEU A 130 15.68 25.44 -15.01
N THR A 131 16.49 25.52 -13.97
CA THR A 131 16.17 26.29 -12.76
C THR A 131 17.28 27.28 -12.45
N ASN A 132 16.92 28.57 -12.41
CA ASN A 132 17.78 29.65 -11.94
C ASN A 132 17.58 29.85 -10.43
N ASP A 133 18.64 30.31 -9.76
CA ASP A 133 18.54 30.93 -8.45
C ASP A 133 17.94 32.33 -8.61
N THR A 134 16.85 32.59 -7.90
CA THR A 134 16.22 33.90 -7.81
C THR A 134 15.86 34.21 -6.35
N GLU A 135 15.40 35.42 -6.05
CA GLU A 135 14.93 35.76 -4.70
C GLU A 135 13.71 34.92 -4.26
N GLN A 136 12.87 34.53 -5.22
CA GLN A 136 11.74 33.65 -4.97
C GLN A 136 12.20 32.19 -5.11
N PRO A 137 12.13 31.38 -4.02
CA PRO A 137 12.49 29.98 -4.09
C PRO A 137 11.66 29.24 -5.13
N THR A 138 12.32 28.43 -5.95
CA THR A 138 11.70 27.58 -6.97
C THR A 138 11.94 26.11 -6.63
N ASP A 139 10.85 25.35 -6.58
CA ASP A 139 10.90 23.91 -6.35
C ASP A 139 11.08 23.15 -7.66
N PHE A 140 11.90 22.11 -7.62
CA PHE A 140 12.13 21.21 -8.75
C PHE A 140 12.58 19.83 -8.26
N PHE A 141 12.58 18.87 -9.19
CA PHE A 141 13.03 17.50 -8.92
C PHE A 141 14.42 17.27 -9.48
N LEU A 142 15.26 16.61 -8.68
CA LEU A 142 16.53 16.08 -9.12
C LEU A 142 16.32 14.79 -9.93
N LEU A 143 17.35 14.31 -10.64
CA LEU A 143 17.24 13.08 -11.43
C LEU A 143 16.96 11.84 -10.57
N ASN A 144 17.33 11.87 -9.29
CA ASN A 144 16.98 10.83 -8.31
C ASN A 144 15.58 11.01 -7.69
N THR A 145 14.73 11.84 -8.32
CA THR A 145 13.35 12.18 -7.95
C THR A 145 13.18 12.92 -6.62
N LYS A 146 14.26 13.29 -5.93
CA LYS A 146 14.17 14.11 -4.72
C LYS A 146 13.75 15.53 -5.07
N ARG A 147 12.77 16.04 -4.33
CA ARG A 147 12.32 17.43 -4.41
C ARG A 147 13.27 18.33 -3.64
N VAL A 148 13.73 19.40 -4.28
CA VAL A 148 14.57 20.43 -3.68
C VAL A 148 14.04 21.81 -4.04
N SER A 149 14.46 22.81 -3.26
CA SER A 149 14.16 24.22 -3.50
C SER A 149 15.46 24.99 -3.64
N ILE A 150 15.56 25.85 -4.67
CA ILE A 150 16.68 26.77 -4.88
C ILE A 150 16.16 28.20 -4.85
N GLY A 151 16.87 29.07 -4.15
CA GLY A 151 16.57 30.49 -4.07
C GLY A 151 17.44 31.19 -3.05
N ASN A 152 17.53 32.52 -3.15
CA ASN A 152 18.32 33.36 -2.26
C ASN A 152 19.78 32.90 -2.12
N GLY A 153 20.38 32.40 -3.21
CA GLY A 153 21.77 31.95 -3.23
C GLY A 153 21.99 30.61 -2.53
N GLN A 154 20.95 29.82 -2.30
CA GLN A 154 21.05 28.53 -1.61
C GLN A 154 20.19 27.45 -2.25
N VAL A 155 20.60 26.18 -2.07
CA VAL A 155 19.81 24.99 -2.38
C VAL A 155 19.97 23.99 -1.25
N MET A 156 18.87 23.52 -0.66
CA MET A 156 18.89 22.56 0.48
C MET A 156 19.81 23.01 1.65
N GLY A 157 19.92 24.31 1.89
CA GLY A 157 20.80 24.89 2.92
C GLY A 157 22.29 24.96 2.54
N VAL A 158 22.65 24.58 1.32
CA VAL A 158 24.00 24.73 0.75
C VAL A 158 24.08 26.03 -0.06
N ASN A 159 25.08 26.86 0.22
CA ASN A 159 25.31 28.10 -0.52
C ASN A 159 25.80 27.84 -1.95
N LEU A 160 25.37 28.71 -2.87
CA LEU A 160 25.87 28.79 -4.23
C LEU A 160 27.10 29.69 -4.27
N LYS A 161 28.27 29.11 -4.52
CA LYS A 161 29.52 29.83 -4.74
C LYS A 161 29.51 30.62 -6.05
N LYS A 162 28.93 30.03 -7.11
CA LYS A 162 28.62 30.69 -8.38
C LYS A 162 27.24 30.21 -8.82
N LYS A 163 26.42 31.10 -9.37
CA LYS A 163 25.03 30.80 -9.69
C LYS A 163 24.66 31.27 -11.10
N ASN A 164 23.60 30.66 -11.65
CA ASN A 164 23.01 31.04 -12.94
C ASN A 164 24.02 31.04 -14.11
N MET A 165 25.06 30.20 -14.06
CA MET A 165 26.07 30.14 -15.12
C MET A 165 25.46 29.45 -16.33
N ARG A 166 25.16 30.20 -17.38
CA ARG A 166 24.54 29.68 -18.60
C ARG A 166 25.57 28.95 -19.45
N ALA A 167 25.24 27.75 -19.90
CA ALA A 167 26.03 26.98 -20.85
C ALA A 167 25.11 26.41 -21.94
N LYS A 168 25.69 25.96 -23.06
CA LYS A 168 24.96 25.15 -24.03
C LYS A 168 24.53 23.85 -23.35
N GLY A 169 23.24 23.54 -23.39
CA GLY A 169 22.67 22.41 -22.68
C GLY A 169 22.21 22.73 -21.25
N GLY A 170 22.25 23.98 -20.78
CA GLY A 170 21.49 24.41 -19.60
C GLY A 170 22.21 25.33 -18.63
N ILE A 171 22.05 25.09 -17.32
CA ILE A 171 22.50 25.99 -16.25
C ILE A 171 23.41 25.25 -15.28
N LEU A 172 24.56 25.85 -14.96
CA LEU A 172 25.47 25.38 -13.93
C LEU A 172 25.37 26.30 -12.70
N HIS A 173 25.25 25.69 -11.53
CA HIS A 173 25.49 26.31 -10.24
C HIS A 173 26.65 25.60 -9.56
N VAL A 174 27.61 26.36 -9.04
CA VAL A 174 28.73 25.84 -8.26
C VAL A 174 28.38 25.94 -6.78
N LEU A 175 28.40 24.83 -6.06
CA LEU A 175 28.05 24.75 -4.65
C LEU A 175 29.29 24.85 -3.76
N GLU A 176 29.15 25.46 -2.59
CA GLU A 176 30.22 25.47 -1.58
C GLU A 176 30.49 24.08 -0.98
N THR A 177 29.52 23.16 -1.01
CA THR A 177 29.67 21.78 -0.54
C THR A 177 28.75 20.82 -1.32
N THR A 178 28.95 19.51 -1.17
CA THR A 178 28.05 18.49 -1.73
C THR A 178 26.64 18.58 -1.15
N LEU A 179 25.64 18.31 -1.99
CA LEU A 179 24.25 18.26 -1.56
C LEU A 179 24.03 17.08 -0.61
N PRO A 180 23.37 17.28 0.54
CA PRO A 180 23.07 16.19 1.45
C PRO A 180 22.11 15.21 0.80
N TYR A 181 22.51 13.94 0.71
CA TYR A 181 21.62 12.86 0.28
C TYR A 181 20.84 12.32 1.48
N ARG A 182 19.51 12.43 1.44
CA ARG A 182 18.62 11.84 2.45
C ARG A 182 17.90 10.64 1.86
N ARG A 183 18.06 9.48 2.49
CA ARG A 183 17.37 8.26 2.07
C ARG A 183 15.87 8.38 2.26
N ASN A 184 15.11 7.83 1.31
CA ASN A 184 13.68 7.62 1.52
C ASN A 184 13.45 6.42 2.46
N LEU A 185 12.22 6.22 2.91
CA LEU A 185 11.87 5.14 3.85
C LEU A 185 12.28 3.77 3.29
N TYR A 186 11.98 3.48 2.03
CA TYR A 186 12.34 2.23 1.39
C TYR A 186 13.86 1.99 1.37
N GLU A 187 14.62 2.99 0.95
CA GLU A 187 16.09 2.94 0.91
C GLU A 187 16.70 2.69 2.29
N VAL A 188 16.10 3.23 3.36
CA VAL A 188 16.57 2.92 4.72
C VAL A 188 16.36 1.44 5.04
N LEU A 189 15.20 0.87 4.72
CA LEU A 189 14.86 -0.51 5.07
C LEU A 189 15.71 -1.54 4.33
N ILE A 190 16.14 -1.26 3.09
CA ILE A 190 16.93 -2.22 2.29
C ILE A 190 18.45 -2.07 2.46
N ASN A 191 18.93 -0.98 3.07
CA ASN A 191 20.37 -0.68 3.18
C ASN A 191 20.89 -0.61 4.62
N ASP A 192 20.02 -0.60 5.63
CA ASP A 192 20.43 -0.53 7.04
C ASP A 192 20.34 -1.92 7.69
N ASP A 193 21.44 -2.36 8.31
CA ASP A 193 21.56 -3.69 8.91
C ASP A 193 20.50 -3.98 9.99
N ARG A 194 19.92 -2.93 10.59
CA ARG A 194 18.84 -3.05 11.59
C ARG A 194 17.53 -3.59 11.02
N TYR A 195 17.35 -3.51 9.70
CA TYR A 195 16.09 -3.79 9.00
C TYR A 195 16.22 -4.85 7.91
N THR A 196 17.32 -5.58 7.85
CA THR A 196 17.58 -6.59 6.79
C THR A 196 16.39 -7.53 6.54
N LYS A 197 15.69 -7.99 7.58
CA LYS A 197 14.57 -8.94 7.40
C LYS A 197 13.33 -8.31 6.74
N ILE A 198 13.00 -7.06 7.07
CA ILE A 198 11.91 -6.35 6.37
C ILE A 198 12.38 -5.91 4.98
N GLY A 199 13.65 -5.49 4.84
CA GLY A 199 14.26 -5.14 3.57
C GLY A 199 14.23 -6.29 2.56
N GLU A 200 14.68 -7.48 2.94
CA GLU A 200 14.64 -8.70 2.13
C GLU A 200 13.21 -9.01 1.66
N GLN A 201 12.23 -8.90 2.55
CA GLN A 201 10.83 -9.09 2.18
C GLN A 201 10.37 -8.06 1.16
N LEU A 202 10.63 -6.77 1.38
CA LEU A 202 10.22 -5.75 0.42
C LEU A 202 10.88 -5.96 -0.94
N THR A 203 12.19 -6.23 -0.99
CA THR A 203 12.90 -6.50 -2.26
C THR A 203 12.35 -7.72 -3.01
N SER A 204 11.81 -8.72 -2.30
CA SER A 204 11.20 -9.89 -2.95
C SER A 204 9.92 -9.59 -3.74
N TYR A 205 9.34 -8.39 -3.58
CA TYR A 205 8.18 -7.92 -4.34
C TYR A 205 8.53 -6.85 -5.40
N GLU A 206 9.82 -6.57 -5.61
CA GLU A 206 10.27 -5.73 -6.70
C GLU A 206 10.11 -6.44 -8.05
N GLU A 207 9.59 -5.72 -9.04
CA GLU A 207 9.48 -6.21 -10.40
C GLU A 207 9.58 -5.09 -11.44
N ASP A 208 10.02 -5.46 -12.63
CA ASP A 208 10.02 -4.62 -13.81
C ASP A 208 8.76 -4.88 -14.64
N GLU A 209 7.86 -3.89 -14.71
CA GLU A 209 6.66 -3.96 -15.55
C GLU A 209 6.94 -3.30 -16.90
N PHE A 210 6.77 -4.05 -18.00
CA PHE A 210 6.84 -3.48 -19.35
C PHE A 210 5.74 -2.43 -19.54
N SER A 211 6.12 -1.25 -20.04
CA SER A 211 5.22 -0.13 -20.29
C SER A 211 5.12 0.17 -21.80
N PRO A 212 4.19 -0.47 -22.51
CA PRO A 212 3.91 -0.21 -23.93
C PRO A 212 3.82 1.27 -24.28
N SER A 213 3.09 2.05 -23.45
CA SER A 213 2.80 3.46 -23.70
C SER A 213 3.99 4.40 -23.57
N LEU A 214 5.06 3.94 -22.92
CA LEU A 214 6.32 4.69 -22.80
C LEU A 214 7.38 4.15 -23.77
N SER A 215 7.09 3.02 -24.41
CA SER A 215 7.99 2.34 -25.34
C SER A 215 7.81 2.89 -26.75
N VAL A 216 8.85 2.77 -27.57
CA VAL A 216 8.80 3.16 -28.98
C VAL A 216 8.32 1.97 -29.78
N GLU A 217 7.12 2.08 -30.36
CA GLU A 217 6.54 1.06 -31.24
C GLU A 217 7.40 0.83 -32.49
N GLY A 218 7.62 -0.44 -32.81
CA GLY A 218 8.26 -0.90 -34.05
C GLY A 218 7.25 -1.57 -34.99
N ASP A 219 7.76 -2.46 -35.83
CA ASP A 219 6.93 -3.20 -36.78
C ASP A 219 6.05 -4.25 -36.08
N MET A 220 4.89 -4.53 -36.66
CA MET A 220 4.01 -5.61 -36.23
C MET A 220 4.44 -6.90 -36.93
N VAL A 221 4.77 -7.94 -36.17
CA VAL A 221 5.17 -9.25 -36.70
C VAL A 221 4.22 -10.30 -36.13
N ASP A 222 3.60 -11.08 -37.02
CA ASP A 222 2.65 -12.15 -36.67
C ASP A 222 1.46 -11.73 -35.78
N GLY A 223 1.05 -10.46 -35.86
CA GLY A 223 -0.07 -9.91 -35.08
C GLY A 223 0.32 -9.48 -33.66
N GLU A 224 1.59 -9.56 -33.29
CA GLU A 224 2.15 -8.99 -32.06
C GLU A 224 2.93 -7.71 -32.36
N GLN A 225 2.75 -6.69 -31.51
CA GLN A 225 3.45 -5.41 -31.62
C GLN A 225 4.88 -5.55 -31.08
N LEU A 226 5.90 -5.34 -31.93
CA LEU A 226 7.28 -5.23 -31.46
C LEU A 226 7.60 -3.80 -31.03
N TYR A 227 8.58 -3.65 -30.14
CA TYR A 227 9.03 -2.35 -29.64
C TYR A 227 10.52 -2.18 -29.94
N VAL A 228 10.87 -1.05 -30.57
CA VAL A 228 12.25 -0.69 -30.92
C VAL A 228 13.03 -0.26 -29.68
N ASP A 229 12.37 0.44 -28.76
CA ASP A 229 12.92 0.80 -27.44
C ASP A 229 11.87 0.49 -26.38
N SER A 230 12.13 -0.52 -25.55
CA SER A 230 11.20 -0.98 -24.51
C SER A 230 11.47 -0.25 -23.20
N VAL A 231 10.44 0.36 -22.62
CA VAL A 231 10.50 0.99 -21.30
C VAL A 231 9.88 0.04 -20.28
N PHE A 232 10.64 -0.23 -19.21
CA PHE A 232 10.16 -0.96 -18.04
C PHE A 232 10.08 0.01 -16.86
N ILE A 233 9.05 -0.16 -16.03
CA ILE A 233 8.83 0.62 -14.82
C ILE A 233 9.08 -0.30 -13.62
N GLU A 234 10.04 0.07 -12.79
CA GLU A 234 10.29 -0.58 -11.50
C GLU A 234 9.11 -0.34 -10.57
N ARG A 235 8.57 -1.43 -10.01
CA ARG A 235 7.43 -1.38 -9.08
C ARG A 235 7.63 -2.36 -7.95
N ASN A 236 6.95 -2.10 -6.83
CA ASN A 236 6.87 -3.02 -5.72
C ASN A 236 5.40 -3.36 -5.46
N LYS A 237 4.97 -4.55 -5.89
CA LYS A 237 3.56 -4.99 -5.83
C LYS A 237 2.96 -4.89 -4.43
N LEU A 238 3.76 -5.13 -3.40
CA LEU A 238 3.33 -5.04 -2.02
C LEU A 238 3.12 -3.58 -1.61
N LEU A 239 4.11 -2.72 -1.85
CA LEU A 239 4.03 -1.29 -1.52
C LEU A 239 2.96 -0.55 -2.30
N GLU A 240 2.58 -1.00 -3.51
CA GLU A 240 1.44 -0.45 -4.23
C GLU A 240 0.12 -0.62 -3.47
N GLN A 241 -0.02 -1.68 -2.66
CA GLN A 241 -1.22 -1.95 -1.86
C GLN A 241 -1.22 -1.19 -0.53
N VAL A 242 -0.07 -1.14 0.15
CA VAL A 242 0.00 -0.66 1.56
C VAL A 242 0.54 0.76 1.70
N GLY A 243 1.34 1.23 0.74
CA GLY A 243 1.91 2.58 0.73
C GLY A 243 3.22 2.64 -0.05
N ARG A 244 3.30 3.54 -1.04
CA ARG A 244 4.44 3.69 -1.95
C ARG A 244 5.58 4.45 -1.30
N ILE A 245 6.23 3.82 -0.32
CA ILE A 245 7.33 4.40 0.46
C ILE A 245 8.67 4.45 -0.31
N ALA A 246 8.71 3.86 -1.50
CA ALA A 246 9.82 4.00 -2.45
C ALA A 246 9.74 5.30 -3.27
N ASP A 247 8.54 5.90 -3.37
CA ASP A 247 8.28 7.09 -4.17
C ASP A 247 8.42 8.36 -3.32
N GLU A 248 8.92 9.43 -3.92
CA GLU A 248 9.06 10.76 -3.29
C GLU A 248 7.78 11.61 -3.40
N ASP A 249 6.77 11.15 -4.15
CA ASP A 249 5.50 11.88 -4.39
C ASP A 249 4.54 11.87 -3.18
N SER A 250 4.90 11.17 -2.10
CA SER A 250 4.07 11.09 -0.90
C SER A 250 4.92 10.98 0.34
N THR A 251 4.42 11.56 1.43
CA THR A 251 5.09 11.49 2.73
C THR A 251 4.36 10.55 3.70
N TYR A 252 5.12 9.89 4.55
CA TYR A 252 4.59 8.86 5.45
C TYR A 252 5.10 9.02 6.90
N TYR A 253 4.35 8.45 7.83
CA TYR A 253 4.88 7.94 9.09
C TYR A 253 4.97 6.42 8.96
N MET A 254 6.08 5.82 9.35
CA MET A 254 6.23 4.38 9.30
C MET A 254 6.81 3.86 10.61
N ILE A 255 6.23 2.82 11.19
CA ILE A 255 6.81 2.12 12.36
C ILE A 255 7.44 0.81 11.92
N VAL A 256 8.67 0.56 12.38
CA VAL A 256 9.39 -0.68 12.08
C VAL A 256 10.10 -1.16 13.34
N PRO A 257 9.98 -2.44 13.72
CA PRO A 257 10.68 -2.97 14.87
C PRO A 257 12.11 -3.41 14.50
N SER A 258 12.87 -3.91 15.47
CA SER A 258 14.14 -4.62 15.19
C SER A 258 13.92 -5.87 14.33
N ASN A 259 14.98 -6.39 13.70
CA ASN A 259 14.93 -7.63 12.92
C ASN A 259 14.35 -8.83 13.69
N ASP A 260 14.68 -8.99 14.98
CA ASP A 260 14.20 -10.14 15.76
C ASP A 260 12.71 -10.03 16.07
N GLU A 261 12.26 -8.84 16.45
CA GLU A 261 10.84 -8.60 16.69
C GLU A 261 10.03 -8.66 15.39
N TRP A 262 10.56 -8.13 14.27
CA TRP A 262 9.95 -8.28 12.95
C TRP A 262 9.75 -9.75 12.59
N HIS A 263 10.78 -10.58 12.77
CA HIS A 263 10.69 -12.01 12.48
C HIS A 263 9.64 -12.70 13.36
N ARG A 264 9.58 -12.37 14.65
CA ARG A 264 8.59 -12.93 15.57
C ARG A 264 7.17 -12.63 15.11
N VAL A 265 6.85 -11.35 14.83
CA VAL A 265 5.49 -10.97 14.39
C VAL A 265 5.17 -11.42 12.99
N TRP A 266 6.17 -11.55 12.13
CA TRP A 266 6.02 -12.16 10.82
C TRP A 266 5.63 -13.63 10.92
N GLN A 267 6.29 -14.43 11.76
CA GLN A 267 5.90 -15.82 12.00
C GLN A 267 4.50 -15.94 12.62
N GLU A 268 4.17 -15.03 13.54
CA GLU A 268 2.82 -14.94 14.09
C GLU A 268 1.78 -14.71 12.98
N ALA A 269 1.99 -13.69 12.13
CA ALA A 269 1.10 -13.42 11.00
C ALA A 269 1.02 -14.60 10.01
N MET A 270 2.16 -15.21 9.65
CA MET A 270 2.21 -16.41 8.80
C MET A 270 1.35 -17.55 9.34
N SER A 271 1.29 -17.74 10.67
CA SER A 271 0.46 -18.78 11.29
C SER A 271 -1.05 -18.61 11.06
N TYR A 272 -1.51 -17.36 10.88
CA TYR A 272 -2.91 -17.03 10.59
C TYR A 272 -3.26 -17.20 9.11
N PHE A 273 -2.31 -16.91 8.20
CA PHE A 273 -2.48 -17.03 6.74
C PHE A 273 -2.08 -18.40 6.18
N ARG A 274 -2.03 -19.43 7.02
CA ARG A 274 -1.65 -20.79 6.61
C ARG A 274 -2.72 -21.42 5.73
N TYR A 275 -2.38 -21.78 4.50
CA TYR A 275 -3.29 -22.49 3.58
C TYR A 275 -3.12 -24.02 3.69
N ASP A 276 -4.12 -24.80 3.26
CA ASP A 276 -3.97 -26.25 3.12
C ASP A 276 -3.09 -26.62 1.92
N SER A 277 -2.54 -27.83 1.97
CA SER A 277 -1.58 -28.34 0.97
C SER A 277 -2.12 -28.49 -0.44
N LYS A 278 -3.44 -28.41 -0.66
CA LYS A 278 -4.05 -28.48 -2.00
C LYS A 278 -4.21 -27.11 -2.66
N VAL A 279 -3.83 -26.03 -1.98
CA VAL A 279 -3.83 -24.68 -2.56
C VAL A 279 -2.58 -24.47 -3.40
N GLU A 280 -2.76 -24.36 -4.70
CA GLU A 280 -1.69 -23.96 -5.61
C GLU A 280 -1.15 -22.57 -5.21
N GLY A 281 0.17 -22.48 -5.03
CA GLY A 281 0.82 -21.25 -4.57
C GLY A 281 0.47 -20.85 -3.13
N GLY A 282 -0.02 -21.77 -2.29
CA GLY A 282 -0.42 -21.50 -0.91
C GLY A 282 0.66 -20.79 -0.08
N ASP A 283 1.94 -21.21 -0.20
CA ASP A 283 3.06 -20.58 0.50
C ASP A 283 3.30 -19.13 0.04
N SER A 284 3.14 -18.85 -1.26
CA SER A 284 3.27 -17.50 -1.81
C SER A 284 2.13 -16.60 -1.34
N LEU A 285 0.90 -17.12 -1.32
CA LEU A 285 -0.26 -16.41 -0.78
C LEU A 285 -0.11 -16.14 0.72
N GLN A 286 0.37 -17.12 1.48
CA GLN A 286 0.64 -16.99 2.91
C GLN A 286 1.60 -15.83 3.18
N ARG A 287 2.75 -15.80 2.47
CA ARG A 287 3.73 -14.71 2.59
C ARG A 287 3.15 -13.37 2.18
N LEU A 288 2.46 -13.30 1.04
CA LEU A 288 1.84 -12.08 0.55
C LEU A 288 0.88 -11.49 1.58
N TYR A 289 -0.09 -12.26 2.06
CA TYR A 289 -1.09 -11.74 2.98
C TYR A 289 -0.55 -11.46 4.38
N ALA A 290 0.43 -12.25 4.88
CA ALA A 290 1.11 -11.93 6.14
C ALA A 290 1.87 -10.60 6.05
N ASN A 291 2.61 -10.38 4.95
CA ASN A 291 3.36 -9.14 4.73
C ASN A 291 2.42 -7.94 4.54
N SER A 292 1.39 -8.08 3.71
CA SER A 292 0.38 -7.04 3.51
C SER A 292 -0.33 -6.68 4.82
N ALA A 293 -0.68 -7.68 5.64
CA ALA A 293 -1.35 -7.47 6.91
C ALA A 293 -0.49 -6.72 7.94
N LEU A 294 0.83 -6.97 7.99
CA LEU A 294 1.72 -6.24 8.87
C LEU A 294 1.99 -4.83 8.38
N LEU A 295 2.28 -4.66 7.08
CA LEU A 295 2.65 -3.36 6.52
C LEU A 295 1.48 -2.40 6.35
N ALA A 296 0.26 -2.90 6.12
CA ALA A 296 -0.93 -2.07 6.00
C ALA A 296 -1.16 -1.20 7.24
N ASP A 297 -0.79 -1.71 8.43
CA ASP A 297 -0.89 -0.97 9.69
C ASP A 297 0.44 -0.39 10.18
N ALA A 298 1.54 -0.63 9.46
CA ALA A 298 2.85 -0.04 9.73
C ALA A 298 3.05 1.31 9.03
N ILE A 299 2.35 1.54 7.90
CA ILE A 299 2.59 2.66 6.99
C ILE A 299 1.37 3.60 6.98
N PHE A 300 1.61 4.84 7.40
CA PHE A 300 0.59 5.88 7.52
C PHE A 300 0.88 7.02 6.54
N SER A 301 0.11 7.12 5.47
CA SER A 301 0.22 8.25 4.53
C SER A 301 -0.20 9.55 5.24
N ARG A 302 0.65 10.58 5.19
CA ARG A 302 0.33 11.88 5.82
C ARG A 302 -0.86 12.57 5.16
N THR A 303 -1.06 12.35 3.86
CA THR A 303 -2.12 12.97 3.05
C THR A 303 -3.52 12.67 3.56
N ILE A 304 -3.73 11.52 4.22
CA ILE A 304 -5.06 11.14 4.72
C ILE A 304 -5.27 11.52 6.19
N GLN A 305 -4.25 11.99 6.91
CA GLN A 305 -4.36 12.28 8.34
C GLN A 305 -4.91 13.68 8.58
N ALA A 306 -6.06 13.77 9.24
CA ALA A 306 -6.67 15.06 9.58
C ALA A 306 -6.04 15.66 10.85
N SER A 307 -5.75 14.84 11.85
CA SER A 307 -5.16 15.24 13.13
C SER A 307 -4.21 14.15 13.65
N PRO A 308 -2.96 14.10 13.14
CA PRO A 308 -1.99 13.05 13.48
C PRO A 308 -1.73 12.89 14.98
N GLU A 309 -1.87 13.97 15.76
CA GLU A 309 -1.68 13.96 17.21
C GLU A 309 -2.83 13.26 17.95
N ASP A 310 -4.07 13.37 17.42
CA ASP A 310 -5.25 12.75 18.02
C ASP A 310 -5.45 11.30 17.54
N SER A 311 -5.32 11.08 16.23
CA SER A 311 -5.44 9.74 15.67
C SER A 311 -4.75 9.59 14.33
N LEU A 312 -4.28 8.37 14.09
CA LEU A 312 -3.79 7.95 12.78
C LEU A 312 -4.68 6.86 12.23
N LYS A 313 -5.02 6.99 10.95
CA LYS A 313 -5.74 5.96 10.19
C LYS A 313 -4.88 5.42 9.07
N THR A 314 -4.99 4.13 8.82
CA THR A 314 -4.24 3.48 7.74
C THR A 314 -5.04 3.49 6.45
N ARG A 315 -4.42 3.09 5.33
CA ARG A 315 -5.14 2.98 4.04
C ARG A 315 -6.22 1.90 4.07
N ALA A 316 -6.13 0.95 5.00
CA ALA A 316 -7.11 -0.12 5.21
C ALA A 316 -8.35 0.33 6.01
N TYR A 317 -8.40 1.59 6.47
CA TYR A 317 -9.55 2.12 7.20
C TYR A 317 -10.86 1.99 6.41
N ASP A 318 -11.84 1.39 7.06
CA ASP A 318 -13.22 1.27 6.58
C ASP A 318 -14.16 1.98 7.57
N LYS A 319 -14.95 2.93 7.08
CA LYS A 319 -15.93 3.67 7.88
C LYS A 319 -17.00 2.74 8.49
N LYS A 320 -17.27 1.58 7.89
CA LYS A 320 -18.20 0.58 8.43
C LYS A 320 -17.64 -0.11 9.69
N TYR A 321 -16.32 -0.20 9.81
CA TYR A 321 -15.64 -0.86 10.92
C TYR A 321 -14.57 0.06 11.55
N PRO A 322 -14.98 1.21 12.12
CA PRO A 322 -14.06 2.26 12.54
C PRO A 322 -13.16 1.87 13.72
N LYS A 323 -13.45 0.75 14.40
CA LYS A 323 -12.64 0.19 15.48
C LYS A 323 -11.32 -0.44 15.01
N TYR A 324 -11.19 -0.72 13.71
CA TYR A 324 -9.96 -1.25 13.11
C TYR A 324 -9.24 -0.14 12.36
N HIS A 325 -7.91 -0.27 12.24
CA HIS A 325 -7.08 0.62 11.43
C HIS A 325 -7.09 2.11 11.84
N VAL A 326 -7.61 2.42 13.03
CA VAL A 326 -7.55 3.75 13.67
C VAL A 326 -6.84 3.61 15.01
N PHE A 327 -5.79 4.38 15.19
CA PHE A 327 -4.96 4.36 16.38
C PHE A 327 -5.01 5.74 17.04
N HIS A 328 -5.71 5.79 18.18
CA HIS A 328 -5.87 7.01 18.97
C HIS A 328 -4.61 7.32 19.78
N LYS A 329 -4.35 8.61 19.94
CA LYS A 329 -3.25 9.16 20.74
C LYS A 329 -1.91 8.47 20.43
N PRO A 330 -1.52 8.41 19.14
CA PRO A 330 -0.43 7.53 18.71
C PRO A 330 0.92 7.87 19.36
N PHE A 331 1.12 9.10 19.83
CA PHE A 331 2.36 9.55 20.46
C PHE A 331 2.30 9.61 22.00
N GLU A 332 1.11 9.52 22.62
CA GLU A 332 0.98 9.51 24.09
C GLU A 332 1.34 8.16 24.70
N GLU A 333 1.47 8.07 26.03
CA GLU A 333 1.73 6.80 26.73
C GLU A 333 0.72 5.70 26.33
N GLY A 334 1.24 4.57 25.87
CA GLY A 334 0.45 3.45 25.34
C GLY A 334 0.03 3.57 23.87
N GLY A 335 0.33 4.69 23.21
CA GLY A 335 0.16 4.89 21.77
C GLY A 335 1.16 4.09 20.92
N ILE A 336 0.83 3.90 19.65
CA ILE A 336 1.61 3.04 18.74
C ILE A 336 3.04 3.51 18.46
N PHE A 337 3.32 4.81 18.58
CA PHE A 337 4.66 5.39 18.44
C PHE A 337 5.32 5.72 19.79
N TYR A 338 4.66 5.41 20.91
CA TYR A 338 5.20 5.71 22.23
C TYR A 338 6.50 4.94 22.49
N GLY A 339 7.56 5.67 22.86
CA GLY A 339 8.90 5.10 23.07
C GLY A 339 9.66 4.74 21.78
N ALA A 340 9.07 4.95 20.60
CA ALA A 340 9.77 4.73 19.34
C ALA A 340 10.76 5.88 19.04
N THR A 341 11.89 5.55 18.41
CA THR A 341 12.92 6.52 18.03
C THR A 341 12.67 7.03 16.61
N PRO A 342 12.40 8.33 16.40
CA PRO A 342 12.17 8.89 15.08
C PRO A 342 13.48 9.13 14.32
N SER A 343 13.47 8.84 13.02
CA SER A 343 14.51 9.19 12.06
C SER A 343 13.89 9.85 10.84
N ALA A 344 14.42 11.00 10.43
CA ALA A 344 13.95 11.71 9.24
C ALA A 344 14.42 11.01 7.95
N CYS A 345 13.49 10.83 7.01
CA CYS A 345 13.72 10.34 5.65
C CYS A 345 13.28 11.42 4.65
N SER A 346 13.70 11.34 3.39
CA SER A 346 13.28 12.32 2.37
C SER A 346 11.76 12.33 2.14
N ASN A 347 11.10 11.18 2.27
CA ASN A 347 9.66 11.03 2.11
C ASN A 347 8.92 10.66 3.41
N GLY A 348 9.43 11.06 4.58
CA GLY A 348 8.70 10.87 5.83
C GLY A 348 9.54 10.72 7.08
N THR A 349 8.96 10.04 8.07
CA THR A 349 9.63 9.73 9.33
C THR A 349 9.49 8.25 9.62
N LEU A 350 10.63 7.59 9.84
CA LEU A 350 10.72 6.22 10.32
C LEU A 350 10.75 6.23 11.84
N TYR A 351 9.90 5.45 12.48
CA TYR A 351 9.86 5.24 13.92
C TYR A 351 10.35 3.84 14.22
N THR A 352 11.54 3.74 14.82
CA THR A 352 12.13 2.47 15.23
C THR A 352 11.60 2.09 16.62
N THR A 353 11.10 0.86 16.78
CA THR A 353 10.61 0.37 18.08
C THR A 353 11.27 -0.96 18.46
N ASP A 354 11.37 -1.24 19.76
CA ASP A 354 11.84 -2.54 20.25
C ASP A 354 10.73 -3.61 20.21
N LYS A 355 9.47 -3.16 20.27
CA LYS A 355 8.30 -4.04 20.34
C LYS A 355 7.25 -3.62 19.30
N TRP A 356 6.69 -4.60 18.61
CA TRP A 356 5.59 -4.36 17.69
C TRP A 356 4.35 -3.90 18.47
N PRO A 357 3.78 -2.72 18.15
CA PRO A 357 2.72 -2.13 18.96
C PRO A 357 1.34 -2.71 18.65
N PHE A 358 1.21 -3.57 17.63
CA PHE A 358 -0.06 -4.08 17.16
C PHE A 358 -0.32 -5.52 17.62
N THR A 359 -1.59 -5.87 17.75
CA THR A 359 -2.05 -7.24 17.98
C THR A 359 -2.76 -7.79 16.74
N PRO A 360 -2.80 -9.12 16.53
CA PRO A 360 -3.55 -9.70 15.42
C PRO A 360 -5.01 -9.21 15.36
N GLN A 361 -5.68 -9.08 16.51
CA GLN A 361 -7.10 -8.71 16.58
C GLN A 361 -7.37 -7.25 16.22
N THR A 362 -6.37 -6.38 16.33
CA THR A 362 -6.46 -4.97 15.94
C THR A 362 -6.22 -4.75 14.44
N THR A 363 -5.60 -5.71 13.75
CA THR A 363 -5.11 -5.55 12.37
C THR A 363 -5.76 -6.53 11.39
N TYR A 364 -5.51 -7.83 11.53
CA TYR A 364 -5.90 -8.84 10.52
C TYR A 364 -6.80 -9.96 11.03
N GLN A 365 -6.64 -10.45 12.26
CA GLN A 365 -7.51 -11.48 12.87
C GLN A 365 -8.79 -10.84 13.45
N ARG A 366 -9.57 -10.24 12.56
CA ARG A 366 -10.76 -9.47 12.89
C ARG A 366 -11.97 -10.38 13.08
N GLU A 367 -13.01 -9.80 13.68
CA GLU A 367 -14.33 -10.41 13.69
C GLU A 367 -14.83 -10.64 12.27
N ILE A 368 -15.36 -11.84 12.00
CA ILE A 368 -15.97 -12.17 10.71
C ILE A 368 -17.47 -12.27 10.92
N ARG A 369 -18.22 -11.51 10.12
CA ARG A 369 -19.67 -11.54 10.11
C ARG A 369 -20.15 -12.05 8.76
N CYS A 370 -20.87 -13.15 8.78
CA CYS A 370 -21.57 -13.72 7.65
C CYS A 370 -23.05 -13.42 7.83
N GLU A 371 -23.52 -12.37 7.16
CA GLU A 371 -24.94 -12.00 7.17
C GLU A 371 -25.77 -13.11 6.53
N GLY A 372 -26.86 -13.52 7.18
CA GLY A 372 -27.66 -14.66 6.72
C GLY A 372 -28.33 -14.41 5.37
N GLU A 373 -28.62 -13.15 5.09
CA GLU A 373 -29.30 -12.65 3.89
C GLU A 373 -28.36 -12.29 2.74
N ALA A 374 -27.04 -12.23 2.97
CA ALA A 374 -26.10 -11.80 1.96
C ALA A 374 -26.11 -12.72 0.73
N LYS A 375 -26.08 -12.12 -0.47
CA LYS A 375 -26.16 -12.88 -1.72
C LYS A 375 -25.03 -13.91 -1.85
N GLY A 376 -25.41 -15.15 -2.15
CA GLY A 376 -24.47 -16.23 -2.42
C GLY A 376 -23.81 -16.83 -1.17
N VAL A 377 -24.20 -16.43 0.05
CA VAL A 377 -23.70 -17.07 1.29
C VAL A 377 -24.39 -18.39 1.60
N ILE A 378 -25.68 -18.51 1.29
CA ILE A 378 -26.45 -19.75 1.41
C ILE A 378 -26.05 -20.67 0.25
N ILE A 379 -25.49 -21.83 0.56
CA ILE A 379 -25.01 -22.80 -0.44
C ILE A 379 -25.88 -24.05 -0.56
N ASP A 380 -26.64 -24.36 0.49
CA ASP A 380 -27.59 -25.48 0.50
C ASP A 380 -28.74 -25.15 1.45
N ASN A 381 -29.94 -25.55 1.06
CA ASN A 381 -31.12 -25.53 1.91
C ASN A 381 -31.96 -26.77 1.59
N THR A 382 -32.43 -27.46 2.63
CA THR A 382 -33.19 -28.70 2.48
C THR A 382 -34.38 -28.66 3.44
N LEU A 383 -35.58 -28.96 2.93
CA LEU A 383 -36.85 -28.92 3.66
C LEU A 383 -37.17 -27.55 4.31
N SER A 384 -36.63 -26.48 3.74
CA SER A 384 -36.86 -25.09 4.17
C SER A 384 -37.24 -24.20 2.99
N SER A 385 -37.99 -23.14 3.29
CA SER A 385 -37.98 -21.90 2.53
C SER A 385 -37.30 -20.81 3.36
N TYR A 386 -36.83 -19.74 2.71
CA TYR A 386 -36.30 -18.58 3.41
C TYR A 386 -36.73 -17.29 2.72
N THR A 387 -36.75 -16.20 3.49
CA THR A 387 -37.08 -14.86 2.99
C THR A 387 -36.25 -13.83 3.74
N THR A 388 -35.65 -12.89 3.01
CA THR A 388 -34.97 -11.73 3.58
C THR A 388 -35.98 -10.65 3.91
N LEU A 389 -35.89 -10.10 5.12
CA LEU A 389 -36.73 -8.99 5.57
C LEU A 389 -35.85 -7.84 6.08
N HIS A 390 -36.41 -6.64 6.05
CA HIS A 390 -35.74 -5.41 6.47
C HIS A 390 -36.32 -4.91 7.80
N HIS A 391 -35.46 -4.52 8.72
CA HIS A 391 -35.83 -3.86 9.96
C HIS A 391 -34.71 -2.93 10.43
N VAL A 392 -35.00 -1.63 10.50
CA VAL A 392 -34.03 -0.62 10.93
C VAL A 392 -33.93 -0.60 12.45
N ALA A 393 -32.85 -1.15 12.99
CA ALA A 393 -32.52 -1.11 14.41
C ALA A 393 -31.03 -1.37 14.64
N ASP A 394 -30.43 -0.71 15.62
CA ASP A 394 -29.01 -0.91 15.98
C ASP A 394 -28.68 -2.37 16.38
N SER A 395 -29.70 -3.14 16.76
CA SER A 395 -29.58 -4.54 17.17
C SER A 395 -29.73 -5.53 16.01
N VAL A 396 -29.96 -5.06 14.78
CA VAL A 396 -30.06 -5.87 13.56
C VAL A 396 -28.91 -5.48 12.64
N SER A 397 -28.07 -6.43 12.29
CA SER A 397 -26.92 -6.17 11.41
C SER A 397 -27.40 -5.79 10.03
N GLU A 398 -26.77 -4.75 9.44
CA GLU A 398 -27.12 -4.23 8.11
C GLU A 398 -28.60 -3.84 7.89
N ASN A 399 -29.40 -3.81 8.97
CA ASN A 399 -30.85 -3.62 8.96
C ASN A 399 -31.63 -4.70 8.18
N GLU A 400 -31.04 -5.87 7.94
CA GLU A 400 -31.70 -6.99 7.25
C GLU A 400 -31.53 -8.29 8.05
N TYR A 401 -32.41 -9.26 7.83
CA TYR A 401 -32.32 -10.57 8.46
C TYR A 401 -33.03 -11.64 7.63
N LEU A 402 -32.70 -12.89 7.89
CA LEU A 402 -33.23 -14.06 7.22
C LEU A 402 -34.30 -14.76 8.06
N VAL A 403 -35.51 -14.89 7.52
CA VAL A 403 -36.54 -15.77 8.09
C VAL A 403 -36.43 -17.14 7.46
N ILE A 404 -36.07 -18.15 8.25
CA ILE A 404 -35.99 -19.54 7.85
C ILE A 404 -37.28 -20.23 8.28
N SER A 405 -38.03 -20.76 7.31
CA SER A 405 -39.30 -21.44 7.53
C SER A 405 -39.22 -22.89 7.10
N PRO A 406 -39.88 -23.83 7.80
CA PRO A 406 -39.92 -25.21 7.36
C PRO A 406 -40.85 -25.34 6.15
N GLU A 407 -40.52 -26.21 5.19
CA GLU A 407 -41.38 -26.47 4.02
C GLU A 407 -42.75 -27.04 4.42
N LYS A 408 -42.78 -27.83 5.51
CA LYS A 408 -43.99 -28.35 6.15
C LYS A 408 -43.86 -28.12 7.65
N ASN A 409 -44.97 -27.95 8.37
CA ASN A 409 -44.96 -27.69 9.83
C ASN A 409 -44.29 -28.79 10.68
N THR A 410 -43.98 -29.94 10.09
CA THR A 410 -43.27 -31.07 10.73
C THR A 410 -41.82 -31.23 10.25
N SER A 411 -41.40 -30.49 9.21
CA SER A 411 -40.07 -30.61 8.60
C SER A 411 -38.98 -30.06 9.50
N ASN A 412 -37.97 -30.88 9.76
CA ASN A 412 -36.71 -30.42 10.35
C ASN A 412 -35.77 -30.03 9.21
N TRP A 413 -35.68 -28.72 8.95
CA TRP A 413 -34.88 -28.17 7.87
C TRP A 413 -33.38 -28.19 8.15
N THR A 414 -32.58 -28.06 7.09
CA THR A 414 -31.17 -27.70 7.16
C THR A 414 -30.86 -26.50 6.28
N MET A 415 -30.00 -25.61 6.75
CA MET A 415 -29.42 -24.52 5.96
C MET A 415 -27.91 -24.46 6.15
N THR A 416 -27.18 -24.32 5.05
CA THR A 416 -25.71 -24.26 5.07
C THR A 416 -25.22 -22.94 4.51
N PHE A 417 -24.37 -22.27 5.28
CA PHE A 417 -23.81 -20.95 5.00
C PHE A 417 -22.30 -21.08 4.77
N LYS A 418 -21.77 -20.47 3.72
CA LYS A 418 -20.32 -20.38 3.49
C LYS A 418 -19.72 -19.27 4.35
N LEU A 419 -18.54 -19.52 4.91
CA LEU A 419 -17.73 -18.51 5.60
C LEU A 419 -16.51 -18.19 4.74
N SER A 420 -16.45 -16.97 4.23
CA SER A 420 -15.32 -16.49 3.42
C SER A 420 -14.28 -15.79 4.30
N ASN A 421 -13.02 -15.79 3.86
CA ASN A 421 -11.93 -15.05 4.50
C ASN A 421 -11.67 -15.39 5.97
N THR A 422 -11.90 -16.65 6.36
CA THR A 422 -11.56 -17.18 7.68
C THR A 422 -10.05 -17.42 7.75
N LEU A 423 -9.39 -16.81 8.74
CA LEU A 423 -7.97 -17.09 9.03
C LEU A 423 -7.84 -18.35 9.86
N ALA A 424 -6.70 -19.04 9.75
CA ALA A 424 -6.32 -20.08 10.71
C ALA A 424 -6.27 -19.45 12.10
N GLY A 425 -6.66 -20.18 13.13
CA GLY A 425 -6.70 -19.66 14.50
C GLY A 425 -8.00 -19.95 15.23
N THR A 426 -8.12 -19.36 16.41
CA THR A 426 -9.16 -19.70 17.39
C THR A 426 -10.30 -18.69 17.36
N TYR A 427 -11.54 -19.18 17.35
CA TYR A 427 -12.75 -18.37 17.36
C TYR A 427 -13.83 -18.99 18.23
N ASP A 428 -14.65 -18.14 18.84
CA ASP A 428 -16.01 -18.57 19.21
C ASP A 428 -16.89 -18.44 17.98
N ILE A 429 -17.68 -19.48 17.69
CA ILE A 429 -18.64 -19.49 16.59
C ILE A 429 -20.03 -19.23 17.17
N CYS A 430 -20.63 -18.12 16.77
CA CYS A 430 -21.88 -17.62 17.31
C CYS A 430 -22.95 -17.54 16.22
N ILE A 431 -24.19 -17.86 16.59
CA ILE A 431 -25.37 -17.67 15.76
C ILE A 431 -26.20 -16.55 16.40
N VAL A 432 -26.39 -15.44 15.67
CA VAL A 432 -27.17 -14.31 16.13
C VAL A 432 -28.60 -14.45 15.59
N THR A 433 -29.58 -14.51 16.49
CA THR A 433 -30.99 -14.68 16.13
C THR A 433 -31.82 -13.54 16.69
N LEU A 434 -32.89 -13.20 15.98
CA LEU A 434 -33.79 -12.11 16.35
C LEU A 434 -35.06 -12.63 17.04
N PRO A 435 -35.71 -11.80 17.88
CA PRO A 435 -36.97 -12.18 18.47
C PRO A 435 -38.08 -12.21 17.42
N GLN A 436 -39.08 -13.08 17.61
CA GLN A 436 -40.16 -13.19 16.61
C GLN A 436 -41.03 -11.93 16.54
N THR A 437 -40.97 -11.06 17.57
CA THR A 437 -41.63 -9.77 17.62
C THR A 437 -41.04 -8.73 16.67
N VAL A 438 -39.82 -8.91 16.16
CA VAL A 438 -39.27 -8.07 15.08
C VAL A 438 -40.07 -8.26 13.78
N TYR A 439 -40.58 -9.47 13.54
CA TYR A 439 -41.42 -9.78 12.39
C TYR A 439 -42.91 -9.51 12.66
N ASP A 440 -43.41 -9.97 13.81
CA ASP A 440 -44.80 -9.82 14.23
C ASP A 440 -44.85 -9.24 15.65
N PRO A 441 -44.91 -7.90 15.79
CA PRO A 441 -44.92 -7.23 17.09
C PRO A 441 -46.10 -7.61 17.99
N THR A 442 -47.15 -8.22 17.42
CA THR A 442 -48.36 -8.61 18.15
C THR A 442 -48.35 -10.06 18.62
N ARG A 443 -47.32 -10.83 18.24
CA ARG A 443 -47.20 -12.25 18.57
C ARG A 443 -47.02 -12.44 20.09
N THR A 444 -47.94 -13.18 20.70
CA THR A 444 -47.94 -13.47 22.15
C THR A 444 -47.47 -14.88 22.50
N ASN A 445 -47.52 -15.83 21.57
CA ASN A 445 -47.07 -17.21 21.76
C ASN A 445 -45.67 -17.41 21.16
N LEU A 446 -44.68 -16.85 21.83
CA LEU A 446 -43.29 -16.86 21.39
C LEU A 446 -42.65 -18.20 21.75
N LYS A 447 -42.10 -18.89 20.74
CA LYS A 447 -41.52 -20.23 20.92
C LYS A 447 -40.08 -20.28 20.43
N PRO A 448 -39.15 -20.83 21.23
CA PRO A 448 -37.77 -20.97 20.81
C PRO A 448 -37.64 -21.92 19.62
N CYS A 449 -36.67 -21.67 18.75
CA CYS A 449 -36.23 -22.65 17.77
C CYS A 449 -35.19 -23.57 18.41
N GLN A 450 -35.37 -24.88 18.27
CA GLN A 450 -34.39 -25.86 18.74
C GLN A 450 -33.62 -26.43 17.55
N PHE A 451 -32.30 -26.30 17.58
CA PHE A 451 -31.44 -26.64 16.45
C PHE A 451 -30.12 -27.28 16.87
N GLN A 452 -29.41 -27.86 15.91
CA GLN A 452 -28.04 -28.33 16.00
C GLN A 452 -27.19 -27.57 14.98
N ALA A 453 -25.88 -27.49 15.22
CA ALA A 453 -24.94 -26.85 14.31
C ALA A 453 -23.79 -27.81 13.98
N GLU A 454 -23.28 -27.72 12.76
CA GLU A 454 -22.09 -28.43 12.27
C GLU A 454 -21.18 -27.39 11.61
N ILE A 455 -19.87 -27.43 11.89
CA ILE A 455 -18.85 -26.64 11.18
C ILE A 455 -18.13 -27.58 10.22
N ASN A 456 -18.19 -27.32 8.92
CA ASN A 456 -17.38 -28.03 7.95
C ASN A 456 -16.18 -27.18 7.55
N TYR A 457 -15.02 -27.79 7.54
CA TYR A 457 -13.74 -27.13 7.24
C TYR A 457 -12.80 -28.12 6.54
N VAL A 458 -11.60 -27.69 6.21
CA VAL A 458 -10.54 -28.59 5.73
C VAL A 458 -9.38 -28.62 6.71
N ASP A 459 -8.73 -29.77 6.84
CA ASP A 459 -7.48 -29.89 7.59
C ASP A 459 -6.27 -29.38 6.78
N GLU A 460 -5.07 -29.45 7.37
CA GLU A 460 -3.81 -29.01 6.75
C GLU A 460 -3.49 -29.77 5.45
N ASN A 461 -4.04 -30.98 5.27
CA ASN A 461 -3.89 -31.79 4.06
C ASN A 461 -5.00 -31.53 3.03
N GLY A 462 -5.88 -30.57 3.29
CA GLY A 462 -7.01 -30.24 2.44
C GLY A 462 -8.10 -31.32 2.43
N ASN A 463 -8.20 -32.16 3.47
CA ASN A 463 -9.28 -33.13 3.59
C ASN A 463 -10.46 -32.51 4.35
N ALA A 464 -11.67 -32.81 3.90
CA ALA A 464 -12.89 -32.32 4.53
C ALA A 464 -13.04 -32.88 5.94
N GLN A 465 -13.38 -32.01 6.88
CA GLN A 465 -13.64 -32.30 8.28
C GLN A 465 -15.01 -31.72 8.66
N THR A 466 -15.69 -32.39 9.60
CA THR A 466 -16.95 -31.91 10.18
C THR A 466 -16.82 -31.93 11.69
N TYR A 467 -17.08 -30.79 12.31
CA TYR A 467 -17.17 -30.63 13.75
C TYR A 467 -18.63 -30.52 14.18
N ASP A 468 -19.09 -31.48 14.98
CA ASP A 468 -20.41 -31.48 15.59
C ASP A 468 -20.45 -30.54 16.80
N CYS A 469 -21.05 -29.36 16.64
CA CYS A 469 -21.10 -28.33 17.69
C CYS A 469 -21.77 -28.85 18.97
N GLY A 470 -21.21 -28.48 20.12
CA GLY A 470 -21.70 -28.92 21.44
C GLY A 470 -21.75 -30.45 21.61
N ASN A 471 -20.94 -31.21 20.86
CA ASN A 471 -21.00 -32.67 20.83
C ASN A 471 -22.42 -33.19 20.51
N LYS A 472 -23.02 -32.62 19.45
CA LYS A 472 -24.40 -32.89 19.00
C LYS A 472 -25.49 -32.40 19.96
N GLN A 473 -25.15 -31.56 20.93
CA GLN A 473 -26.14 -30.89 21.78
C GLN A 473 -27.12 -30.07 20.93
N LYS A 474 -28.38 -30.04 21.38
CA LYS A 474 -29.40 -29.16 20.81
C LYS A 474 -29.34 -27.79 21.48
N PHE A 475 -29.13 -26.77 20.69
CA PHE A 475 -29.21 -25.37 21.07
C PHE A 475 -30.66 -24.87 21.01
N LYS A 476 -30.92 -23.76 21.69
CA LYS A 476 -32.23 -23.09 21.69
C LYS A 476 -32.03 -21.60 21.51
N THR A 477 -32.83 -20.98 20.66
CA THR A 477 -32.90 -19.51 20.59
C THR A 477 -33.73 -18.95 21.74
N ARG A 478 -33.56 -17.67 22.07
CA ARG A 478 -34.49 -16.93 22.93
C ARG A 478 -35.42 -16.07 22.06
N PRO A 479 -36.72 -16.41 21.94
CA PRO A 479 -37.62 -15.75 21.00
C PRO A 479 -38.04 -14.32 21.40
N GLU A 480 -37.62 -13.87 22.59
CA GLU A 480 -37.98 -12.59 23.23
C GLU A 480 -36.91 -11.49 23.04
N VAL A 481 -35.68 -11.87 22.71
CA VAL A 481 -34.53 -10.96 22.63
C VAL A 481 -33.69 -11.23 21.40
N VAL A 482 -32.85 -10.25 21.01
CA VAL A 482 -31.72 -10.55 20.13
C VAL A 482 -30.77 -11.44 20.92
N ASP A 483 -30.55 -12.65 20.40
CA ASP A 483 -29.84 -13.71 21.09
C ASP A 483 -28.56 -14.09 20.34
N THR A 484 -27.46 -14.24 21.07
CA THR A 484 -26.19 -14.72 20.54
C THR A 484 -25.90 -16.09 21.13
N VAL A 485 -26.18 -17.13 20.34
CA VAL A 485 -25.98 -18.51 20.75
C VAL A 485 -24.56 -18.94 20.36
N VAL A 486 -23.70 -19.18 21.35
CA VAL A 486 -22.36 -19.73 21.11
C VAL A 486 -22.49 -21.23 20.85
N VAL A 487 -22.22 -21.65 19.61
CA VAL A 487 -22.35 -23.06 19.21
C VAL A 487 -21.04 -23.82 19.31
N ALA A 488 -19.91 -23.13 19.21
CA ALA A 488 -18.59 -23.68 19.49
C ALA A 488 -17.73 -22.62 20.19
N GLU A 489 -17.16 -22.98 21.34
CA GLU A 489 -16.19 -22.15 22.06
C GLU A 489 -14.77 -22.57 21.67
N ASP A 490 -13.88 -21.60 21.56
CA ASP A 490 -12.44 -21.80 21.28
C ASP A 490 -12.16 -22.78 20.11
N PHE A 491 -12.99 -22.76 19.07
CA PHE A 491 -12.82 -23.59 17.89
C PHE A 491 -11.60 -23.13 17.08
N LYS A 492 -10.68 -24.06 16.78
CA LYS A 492 -9.44 -23.78 16.05
C LYS A 492 -9.57 -24.20 14.59
N PHE A 493 -9.62 -23.23 13.68
CA PHE A 493 -9.40 -23.49 12.25
C PHE A 493 -7.91 -23.79 12.01
N PRO A 494 -7.56 -24.96 11.45
CA PRO A 494 -6.16 -25.32 11.22
C PRO A 494 -5.54 -24.58 10.04
N VAL A 495 -6.35 -24.14 9.08
CA VAL A 495 -5.93 -23.42 7.88
C VAL A 495 -6.92 -22.30 7.56
N CYS A 496 -6.49 -21.33 6.77
CA CYS A 496 -7.31 -20.24 6.28
C CYS A 496 -7.93 -20.55 4.91
N ASN A 497 -8.99 -19.82 4.57
CA ASN A 497 -9.53 -19.72 3.20
C ASN A 497 -9.51 -18.27 2.70
N TYR A 498 -8.55 -17.47 3.17
CA TYR A 498 -8.44 -16.05 2.85
C TYR A 498 -8.19 -15.82 1.35
N GLY A 499 -8.96 -14.94 0.74
CA GLY A 499 -8.86 -14.64 -0.69
C GLY A 499 -9.24 -15.82 -1.62
N GLN A 500 -9.82 -16.90 -1.09
CA GLN A 500 -10.26 -18.04 -1.89
C GLN A 500 -11.74 -17.95 -2.26
N THR A 501 -12.08 -18.40 -3.46
CA THR A 501 -13.45 -18.39 -3.98
C THR A 501 -14.21 -19.69 -3.73
N ASN A 502 -13.52 -20.76 -3.32
CA ASN A 502 -14.13 -22.06 -3.02
C ASN A 502 -14.68 -22.13 -1.58
N ASN A 503 -15.78 -22.88 -1.43
CA ASN A 503 -16.47 -23.05 -0.15
C ASN A 503 -15.74 -24.07 0.75
N LYS A 504 -14.62 -23.66 1.34
CA LYS A 504 -13.84 -24.53 2.25
C LYS A 504 -14.32 -24.52 3.69
N VAL A 505 -14.98 -23.45 4.12
CA VAL A 505 -15.50 -23.30 5.47
C VAL A 505 -16.99 -23.03 5.39
N THR A 506 -17.79 -23.83 6.09
CA THR A 506 -19.25 -23.68 6.13
C THR A 506 -19.81 -23.96 7.51
N VAL A 507 -20.90 -23.29 7.85
CA VAL A 507 -21.70 -23.59 9.05
C VAL A 507 -23.06 -24.09 8.59
N LYS A 508 -23.43 -25.28 9.05
CA LYS A 508 -24.72 -25.89 8.78
C LYS A 508 -25.57 -25.86 10.04
N LEU A 509 -26.76 -25.29 9.90
CA LEU A 509 -27.79 -25.28 10.93
C LEU A 509 -28.85 -26.32 10.59
N ARG A 510 -29.28 -27.09 11.59
CA ARG A 510 -30.31 -28.13 11.46
C ARG A 510 -31.38 -27.94 12.53
N CYS A 511 -32.61 -27.67 12.13
CA CYS A 511 -33.74 -27.75 13.06
C CYS A 511 -33.87 -29.18 13.61
N SER A 512 -34.06 -29.33 14.92
CA SER A 512 -34.00 -30.63 15.60
C SER A 512 -35.11 -30.79 16.64
N ILE A 513 -36.36 -30.76 16.18
CA ILE A 513 -37.57 -30.87 17.01
C ILE A 513 -38.24 -32.22 16.77
N LEU A 514 -38.51 -32.97 17.85
CA LEU A 514 -39.28 -34.21 17.78
C LEU A 514 -40.78 -33.90 17.74
N ALA A 515 -41.59 -34.83 17.23
CA ALA A 515 -43.05 -34.65 17.14
C ALA A 515 -43.67 -34.23 18.49
N LYS A 516 -43.29 -34.91 19.58
CA LYS A 516 -43.77 -34.64 20.95
C LYS A 516 -43.42 -33.25 21.48
N ASP A 517 -42.37 -32.62 20.94
CA ASP A 517 -41.86 -31.33 21.41
C ASP A 517 -42.46 -30.15 20.63
N THR A 518 -43.21 -30.41 19.55
CA THR A 518 -43.84 -29.39 18.69
C THR A 518 -44.69 -28.35 19.44
N PRO A 519 -45.41 -28.68 20.53
CA PRO A 519 -46.12 -27.65 21.30
C PRO A 519 -45.19 -26.59 21.92
N ASN A 520 -43.93 -26.92 22.19
CA ASN A 520 -43.00 -26.09 22.96
C ASN A 520 -41.98 -25.31 22.11
N TYR A 521 -41.81 -25.66 20.83
CA TYR A 521 -40.80 -25.08 19.97
C TYR A 521 -41.39 -24.59 18.64
N SER A 522 -40.75 -23.58 18.06
CA SER A 522 -40.98 -23.15 16.68
C SER A 522 -39.95 -23.80 15.76
N ARG A 523 -40.39 -24.19 14.56
CA ARG A 523 -39.48 -24.56 13.47
C ARG A 523 -39.06 -23.34 12.64
N GLU A 524 -39.55 -22.15 12.94
CA GLU A 524 -39.12 -20.90 12.33
C GLU A 524 -37.89 -20.35 13.09
N MET A 525 -36.89 -19.85 12.36
CA MET A 525 -35.73 -19.15 12.92
C MET A 525 -35.56 -17.82 12.20
N LEU A 526 -35.44 -16.73 12.96
CA LEU A 526 -35.03 -15.43 12.44
C LEU A 526 -33.53 -15.30 12.70
N LEU A 527 -32.73 -15.48 11.65
CA LEU A 527 -31.27 -15.41 11.68
C LEU A 527 -30.83 -14.01 11.23
N ASP A 528 -30.06 -13.33 12.07
CA ASP A 528 -29.35 -12.11 11.69
C ASP A 528 -28.06 -12.52 10.98
N CYS A 529 -27.09 -13.02 11.73
CA CYS A 529 -25.80 -13.39 11.18
C CYS A 529 -25.15 -14.59 11.87
N ILE A 530 -24.15 -15.15 11.19
CA ILE A 530 -23.15 -16.05 11.77
C ILE A 530 -21.92 -15.22 12.07
N TYR A 531 -21.52 -15.20 13.33
CA TYR A 531 -20.49 -14.32 13.85
C TYR A 531 -19.32 -15.12 14.42
N LEU A 532 -18.12 -14.86 13.92
CA LEU A 532 -16.87 -15.46 14.39
C LEU A 532 -16.14 -14.43 15.24
N ARG A 533 -16.07 -14.70 16.55
CA ARG A 533 -15.35 -13.86 17.50
C ARG A 533 -13.93 -14.38 17.67
N PRO A 534 -12.89 -13.68 17.17
CA PRO A 534 -11.51 -14.13 17.28
C PRO A 534 -11.08 -14.19 18.75
N LYS A 535 -10.30 -15.22 19.08
CA LYS A 535 -9.61 -15.37 20.35
C LYS A 535 -8.12 -15.19 20.12
N LYS A 536 -7.45 -14.72 21.17
CA LYS A 536 -5.99 -14.73 21.21
C LYS A 536 -5.52 -16.18 21.16
N MET A 537 -4.64 -16.53 20.22
CA MET A 537 -3.95 -17.82 20.28
C MET A 537 -3.22 -17.88 21.63
N LYS A 538 -3.53 -18.89 22.44
CA LYS A 538 -2.67 -19.18 23.59
C LYS A 538 -1.33 -19.63 23.01
N SER A 539 -0.27 -18.90 23.29
CA SER A 539 1.09 -19.41 23.08
C SER A 539 1.18 -20.72 23.86
N GLU A 540 1.51 -21.82 23.18
CA GLU A 540 1.87 -23.06 23.85
C GLU A 540 3.12 -22.76 24.69
N GLU A 541 2.96 -22.74 26.02
CA GLU A 541 4.06 -22.66 27.00
C GLU A 541 4.87 -23.95 27.04
#